data_AF-A0A7R9QUB3-F1
#
_entry.id   AF-A0A7R9QUB3-F1
#
_cell.length_a   1.000
_cell.length_b   1.000
_cell.length_c   1.000
_cell.angle_alpha   90.00
_cell.angle_beta   90.00
_cell.angle_gamma   90.00
#
_symmetry.space_group_name_H-M   'P 1'
#
loop_
_entity.id
_entity.type
_entity.pdbx_description
1 polymer ?
#
loop_
_entity_poly.entity_id
_entity_poly.type
_entity_poly.pdbx_seq_one_letter_code
_entity_poly.pdbx_strand_id
1 'polypeptide(L)'
;MFGGYNEEGNSNQLYRLNVRTLKWKLLNPSGNRPVACDKSVCWHYNQRIYIFGGYGCIPDTDDYNYQFVFDPKSHWHYKRGWNNQLVYYDIEGDQWVWPHVEGIAPLPRAAHAAAIVSHQVFIFGGRHQGLRMNDIYSIDMRQMSWNEVMAYDTNESIVPIGRSWHSFTPLSDQQIVLYGGFSQDNRPLSDCWILDIQSMTWISINLPFNKPRLWHSAIASPFGEKYQRCRFS
;
A
#
# COMPACT_ATOMS: atom_id res chain seq x y z
N MET A 1 11.16 8.98 3.42
CA MET A 1 11.36 7.92 2.41
C MET A 1 11.90 6.71 3.13
N PHE A 2 11.31 5.55 2.94
CA PHE A 2 11.68 4.31 3.61
C PHE A 2 11.79 3.18 2.60
N GLY A 3 12.76 2.29 2.81
CA GLY A 3 12.88 1.03 2.08
C GLY A 3 13.32 1.18 0.62
N GLY A 4 12.87 0.26 -0.23
CA GLY A 4 13.18 0.25 -1.65
C GLY A 4 14.13 -0.88 -2.06
N TYR A 5 14.57 -0.85 -3.31
CA TYR A 5 15.49 -1.82 -3.89
C TYR A 5 16.55 -1.08 -4.72
N ASN A 6 17.83 -1.35 -4.46
CA ASN A 6 18.97 -0.80 -5.18
C ASN A 6 19.93 -1.93 -5.64
N GLU A 7 21.14 -1.57 -6.05
CA GLU A 7 22.16 -2.52 -6.49
C GLU A 7 22.61 -3.51 -5.38
N GLU A 8 22.45 -3.12 -4.11
CA GLU A 8 22.75 -3.95 -2.93
C GLU A 8 21.55 -4.77 -2.46
N GLY A 9 20.39 -4.63 -3.11
CA GLY A 9 19.16 -5.33 -2.78
C GLY A 9 18.12 -4.45 -2.09
N ASN A 10 17.24 -5.07 -1.30
CA ASN A 10 16.23 -4.35 -0.54
C ASN A 10 16.87 -3.59 0.64
N SER A 11 16.36 -2.38 0.91
CA SER A 11 16.77 -1.56 2.05
C SER A 11 15.67 -1.48 3.11
N ASN A 12 16.03 -1.19 4.36
CA ASN A 12 15.15 -0.71 5.43
C ASN A 12 15.62 0.63 6.00
N GLN A 13 16.44 1.37 5.25
CA GLN A 13 16.93 2.68 5.67
C GLN A 13 15.81 3.72 5.61
N LEU A 14 15.85 4.67 6.53
CA LEU A 14 14.91 5.77 6.63
C LEU A 14 15.61 7.09 6.32
N TYR A 15 15.14 7.79 5.30
CA TYR A 15 15.67 9.07 4.87
C TYR A 15 14.63 10.18 5.03
N ARG A 16 15.10 11.36 5.47
CA ARG A 16 14.33 12.60 5.54
C ARG A 16 14.91 13.62 4.58
N LEU A 17 14.05 14.20 3.73
CA LEU A 17 14.38 15.34 2.89
C LEU A 17 13.86 16.62 3.55
N ASN A 18 14.74 17.58 3.77
CA ASN A 18 14.29 18.94 4.07
C ASN A 18 13.92 19.62 2.73
N VAL A 19 12.63 19.82 2.48
CA VAL A 19 12.13 20.36 1.20
C VAL A 19 12.49 21.82 0.93
N ARG A 20 12.94 22.58 1.95
CA ARG A 20 13.40 23.97 1.77
C ARG A 20 14.85 24.06 1.33
N THR A 21 15.68 23.16 1.85
CA THR A 21 17.14 23.14 1.59
C THR A 21 17.55 22.07 0.59
N LEU A 22 16.63 21.17 0.24
CA LEU A 22 16.84 19.99 -0.60
C LEU A 22 17.95 19.05 -0.10
N LYS A 23 18.23 19.07 1.20
CA LYS A 23 19.22 18.19 1.84
C LYS A 23 18.57 16.93 2.39
N TRP A 24 19.12 15.80 1.98
CA TRP A 24 18.78 14.49 2.53
C TRP A 24 19.57 14.23 3.82
N LYS A 25 18.91 13.58 4.78
CA LYS A 25 19.51 13.06 6.00
C LYS A 25 19.10 11.61 6.18
N LEU A 26 20.08 10.72 6.33
CA LEU A 26 19.83 9.37 6.85
C LEU A 26 19.46 9.48 8.33
N LEU A 27 18.32 8.91 8.69
CA LEU A 27 17.88 8.79 10.06
C LEU A 27 18.34 7.45 10.62
N ASN A 28 18.67 7.43 11.91
CA ASN A 28 19.00 6.21 12.64
C ASN A 28 18.08 6.09 13.87
N PRO A 29 16.76 5.86 13.67
CA PRO A 29 15.85 5.68 14.78
C PRO A 29 16.28 4.52 15.67
N SER A 30 15.94 4.62 16.95
CA SER A 30 16.05 3.49 17.88
C SER A 30 14.95 2.44 17.61
N GLY A 31 14.97 1.33 18.36
CA GLY A 31 14.02 0.22 18.19
C GLY A 31 14.35 -0.71 17.02
N ASN A 32 13.58 -1.80 16.94
CA ASN A 32 13.79 -2.85 15.94
C ASN A 32 13.27 -2.39 14.58
N ARG A 33 14.18 -2.28 13.60
CA ARG A 33 13.82 -1.87 12.24
C ARG A 33 12.94 -2.93 11.57
N PRO A 34 12.00 -2.54 10.71
CA PRO A 34 11.33 -3.48 9.81
C PRO A 34 12.30 -4.23 8.91
N VAL A 35 11.81 -5.35 8.39
CA VAL A 35 12.53 -6.10 7.37
C VAL A 35 12.67 -5.26 6.11
N ALA A 36 13.86 -5.30 5.54
CA ALA A 36 14.18 -4.62 4.29
C ALA A 36 13.29 -5.13 3.16
N CYS A 37 12.48 -4.23 2.62
CA CYS A 37 11.51 -4.56 1.58
C CYS A 37 11.24 -3.36 0.67
N ASP A 38 10.68 -3.65 -0.50
CA ASP A 38 10.12 -2.69 -1.44
C ASP A 38 8.66 -3.03 -1.75
N LYS A 39 7.97 -2.15 -2.49
CA LYS A 39 6.57 -2.33 -2.88
C LYS A 39 5.63 -2.55 -1.67
N SER A 40 6.02 -2.02 -0.51
CA SER A 40 5.14 -1.79 0.64
C SER A 40 4.35 -0.51 0.43
N VAL A 41 3.38 -0.26 1.30
CA VAL A 41 2.66 1.01 1.39
C VAL A 41 2.99 1.70 2.70
N CYS A 42 2.86 3.03 2.71
CA CYS A 42 3.01 3.81 3.94
C CYS A 42 1.91 4.86 4.06
N TRP A 43 1.49 5.15 5.28
CA TRP A 43 0.57 6.24 5.58
C TRP A 43 1.00 6.97 6.84
N HIS A 44 0.58 8.23 6.95
CA HIS A 44 0.81 9.05 8.13
C HIS A 44 -0.49 9.14 8.94
N TYR A 45 -0.41 8.93 10.25
CA TYR A 45 -1.52 9.12 11.19
C TYR A 45 -0.98 9.49 12.57
N ASN A 46 -1.47 10.58 13.17
CA ASN A 46 -1.09 11.05 14.51
C ASN A 46 0.43 11.03 14.78
N GLN A 47 1.22 11.76 13.99
CA GLN A 47 2.68 11.89 14.15
C GLN A 47 3.47 10.58 13.99
N ARG A 48 2.85 9.57 13.38
CA ARG A 48 3.46 8.27 13.11
C ARG A 48 3.39 7.98 11.62
N ILE A 49 4.44 7.35 11.10
CA ILE A 49 4.47 6.85 9.72
C ILE A 49 4.40 5.33 9.79
N TYR A 50 3.25 4.79 9.41
CA TYR A 50 3.01 3.35 9.35
C TYR A 50 3.49 2.79 8.02
N ILE A 51 3.97 1.55 8.04
CA ILE A 51 4.41 0.79 6.88
C ILE A 51 3.75 -0.57 6.95
N PHE A 52 3.15 -0.99 5.84
CA PHE A 52 2.50 -2.29 5.74
C PHE A 52 3.01 -3.12 4.56
N GLY A 53 3.28 -4.39 4.86
CA GLY A 53 3.66 -5.42 3.90
C GLY A 53 4.95 -5.14 3.14
N GLY A 54 5.02 -5.67 1.92
CA GLY A 54 6.16 -5.51 1.01
C GLY A 54 6.73 -6.85 0.53
N TYR A 55 7.71 -6.75 -0.36
CA TYR A 55 8.51 -7.87 -0.85
C TYR A 55 9.97 -7.62 -0.49
N GLY A 56 10.60 -8.55 0.23
CA GLY A 56 11.86 -8.24 0.89
C GLY A 56 12.65 -9.44 1.36
N CYS A 57 13.72 -9.17 2.10
CA CYS A 57 14.60 -10.17 2.70
C CYS A 57 13.83 -11.15 3.58
N ILE A 58 14.40 -12.35 3.75
CA ILE A 58 13.99 -13.24 4.84
C ILE A 58 14.29 -12.52 6.17
N PRO A 59 13.34 -12.52 7.14
CA PRO A 59 13.58 -11.98 8.48
C PRO A 59 14.74 -12.70 9.19
N ASP A 60 15.51 -11.99 10.01
CA ASP A 60 16.68 -12.57 10.71
C ASP A 60 16.29 -13.51 11.87
N THR A 61 15.05 -13.43 12.35
CA THR A 61 14.49 -14.25 13.44
C THR A 61 13.14 -14.79 13.01
N ASP A 62 12.68 -15.92 13.58
CA ASP A 62 11.32 -16.44 13.39
C ASP A 62 10.30 -15.86 14.38
N ASP A 63 10.77 -15.11 15.39
CA ASP A 63 9.95 -14.54 16.46
C ASP A 63 9.50 -13.11 16.09
N TYR A 64 8.45 -13.03 15.27
CA TYR A 64 7.87 -11.76 14.84
C TYR A 64 6.33 -11.81 14.81
N ASN A 65 5.70 -10.66 15.04
CA ASN A 65 4.23 -10.52 15.10
C ASN A 65 3.56 -10.37 13.73
N TYR A 66 4.13 -10.97 12.68
CA TYR A 66 3.59 -10.93 11.32
C TYR A 66 3.84 -12.26 10.61
N GLN A 67 3.40 -12.37 9.36
CA GLN A 67 3.62 -13.53 8.51
C GLN A 67 4.60 -13.18 7.39
N PHE A 68 5.54 -14.08 7.13
CA PHE A 68 6.43 -14.02 5.99
C PHE A 68 6.24 -15.26 5.12
N VAL A 69 6.17 -15.06 3.80
CA VAL A 69 5.98 -16.13 2.82
C VAL A 69 7.09 -16.01 1.78
N PHE A 70 8.01 -16.97 1.82
CA PHE A 70 9.11 -17.09 0.88
C PHE A 70 8.62 -17.27 -0.56
N ASP A 71 9.28 -16.60 -1.50
CA ASP A 71 9.09 -16.82 -2.93
C ASP A 71 10.12 -17.81 -3.46
N PRO A 72 9.73 -19.06 -3.79
CA PRO A 72 10.64 -20.06 -4.33
C PRO A 72 11.22 -19.68 -5.69
N LYS A 73 10.64 -18.67 -6.37
CA LYS A 73 11.15 -18.14 -7.64
C LYS A 73 12.13 -16.97 -7.44
N SER A 74 12.38 -16.54 -6.20
CA SER A 74 13.38 -15.52 -5.92
C SER A 74 14.79 -16.02 -6.26
N HIS A 75 15.69 -15.07 -6.54
CA HIS A 75 17.04 -15.40 -6.95
C HIS A 75 17.76 -16.18 -5.85
N TRP A 76 18.44 -17.27 -6.21
CA TRP A 76 19.01 -18.23 -5.25
C TRP A 76 20.02 -17.61 -4.27
N HIS A 77 20.78 -16.61 -4.72
CA HIS A 77 21.72 -15.84 -3.89
C HIS A 77 21.06 -14.75 -3.02
N TYR A 78 19.83 -14.34 -3.34
CA TYR A 78 19.13 -13.29 -2.63
C TYR A 78 17.65 -13.64 -2.52
N LYS A 79 17.40 -14.53 -1.56
CA LYS A 79 16.08 -15.08 -1.27
C LYS A 79 15.16 -14.01 -0.69
N ARG A 80 13.96 -13.93 -1.23
CA ARG A 80 12.96 -12.92 -0.86
C ARG A 80 11.58 -13.52 -0.72
N GLY A 81 10.68 -12.75 -0.14
CA GLY A 81 9.30 -13.15 0.06
C GLY A 81 8.39 -11.98 0.37
N TRP A 82 7.10 -12.28 0.46
CA TRP A 82 6.07 -11.34 0.88
C TRP A 82 5.94 -11.33 2.39
N ASN A 83 5.62 -10.18 2.96
CA ASN A 83 5.24 -10.07 4.38
C ASN A 83 3.96 -9.24 4.54
N ASN A 84 3.34 -9.32 5.71
CA ASN A 84 2.27 -8.41 6.15
C ASN A 84 2.69 -7.68 7.45
N GLN A 85 3.97 -7.32 7.56
CA GLN A 85 4.46 -6.56 8.72
C GLN A 85 3.67 -5.25 8.83
N LEU A 86 3.22 -4.89 10.02
CA LEU A 86 2.73 -3.56 10.34
C LEU A 86 3.64 -2.96 11.41
N VAL A 87 4.39 -1.93 11.03
CA VAL A 87 5.30 -1.20 11.92
C VAL A 87 5.03 0.29 11.75
N TYR A 88 5.37 1.10 12.74
CA TYR A 88 5.44 2.54 12.53
C TYR A 88 6.73 3.15 13.04
N TYR A 89 7.14 4.23 12.37
CA TYR A 89 8.12 5.17 12.86
C TYR A 89 7.41 6.25 13.67
N ASP A 90 7.73 6.33 14.96
CA ASP A 90 7.34 7.40 15.86
C ASP A 90 8.26 8.61 15.63
N ILE A 91 7.69 9.69 15.09
CA ILE A 91 8.45 10.88 14.71
C ILE A 91 8.98 11.61 15.95
N GLU A 92 8.21 11.62 17.05
CA GLU A 92 8.59 12.35 18.27
C GLU A 92 9.66 11.59 19.05
N GLY A 93 9.48 10.29 19.23
CA GLY A 93 10.44 9.43 19.92
C GLY A 93 11.67 9.03 19.08
N ASP A 94 11.70 9.34 17.78
CA ASP A 94 12.70 8.86 16.82
C ASP A 94 12.97 7.35 16.95
N GLN A 95 11.91 6.56 16.89
CA GLN A 95 11.97 5.12 17.14
C GLN A 95 11.02 4.31 16.25
N TRP A 96 11.42 3.07 15.96
CA TRP A 96 10.54 2.07 15.37
C TRP A 96 9.74 1.36 16.45
N VAL A 97 8.43 1.26 16.23
CA VAL A 97 7.52 0.58 17.15
C VAL A 97 6.67 -0.44 16.41
N TRP A 98 6.58 -1.63 16.99
CA TRP A 98 5.74 -2.73 16.55
C TRP A 98 4.43 -2.70 17.36
N PRO A 99 3.32 -2.19 16.79
CA PRO A 99 2.06 -2.11 17.53
C PRO A 99 1.50 -3.49 17.85
N HIS A 100 0.76 -3.58 18.95
CA HIS A 100 -0.24 -4.63 19.11
C HIS A 100 -1.42 -4.32 18.17
N VAL A 101 -1.91 -5.34 17.48
CA VAL A 101 -2.97 -5.20 16.47
C VAL A 101 -3.96 -6.34 16.66
N GLU A 102 -5.24 -6.00 16.65
CA GLU A 102 -6.34 -6.97 16.73
C GLU A 102 -6.90 -7.29 15.34
N GLY A 103 -7.77 -8.29 15.26
CA GLY A 103 -8.40 -8.72 14.02
C GLY A 103 -7.49 -9.56 13.12
N ILE A 104 -8.00 -9.91 11.95
CA ILE A 104 -7.29 -10.75 10.97
C ILE A 104 -6.62 -9.84 9.95
N ALA A 105 -5.28 -9.77 10.01
CA ALA A 105 -4.51 -9.01 9.04
C ALA A 105 -4.62 -9.59 7.62
N PRO A 106 -4.51 -8.75 6.58
CA PRO A 106 -4.42 -9.23 5.21
C PRO A 106 -3.24 -10.19 5.04
N LEU A 107 -3.36 -11.16 4.12
CA LEU A 107 -2.24 -12.03 3.75
C LEU A 107 -0.97 -11.23 3.37
N PRO A 108 0.24 -11.81 3.57
CA PRO A 108 1.51 -11.23 3.12
C PRO A 108 1.45 -10.74 1.67
N ARG A 109 1.77 -9.48 1.41
CA ARG A 109 1.53 -8.90 0.08
C ARG A 109 2.46 -7.76 -0.26
N ALA A 110 2.67 -7.58 -1.55
CA ALA A 110 3.44 -6.48 -2.11
C ALA A 110 2.71 -5.87 -3.31
N ALA A 111 3.06 -4.63 -3.68
CA ALA A 111 2.43 -3.90 -4.77
C ALA A 111 0.90 -3.79 -4.63
N HIS A 112 0.42 -3.80 -3.39
CA HIS A 112 -0.91 -3.34 -3.00
C HIS A 112 -0.89 -1.81 -2.88
N ALA A 113 -2.06 -1.20 -2.72
CA ALA A 113 -2.17 0.22 -2.45
C ALA A 113 -2.99 0.47 -1.18
N ALA A 114 -2.68 1.58 -0.50
CA ALA A 114 -3.36 2.01 0.71
C ALA A 114 -3.96 3.41 0.52
N ALA A 115 -5.14 3.62 1.08
CA ALA A 115 -5.81 4.90 1.11
C ALA A 115 -6.32 5.18 2.53
N ILE A 116 -5.89 6.29 3.12
CA ILE A 116 -6.34 6.72 4.45
C ILE A 116 -7.50 7.71 4.32
N VAL A 117 -8.59 7.43 5.02
CA VAL A 117 -9.77 8.30 5.12
C VAL A 117 -10.18 8.42 6.58
N SER A 118 -10.06 9.64 7.11
CA SER A 118 -10.23 9.91 8.55
C SER A 118 -9.30 9.06 9.43
N HIS A 119 -9.85 8.01 10.07
CA HIS A 119 -9.15 7.10 10.97
C HIS A 119 -9.12 5.66 10.42
N GLN A 120 -9.62 5.45 9.21
CA GLN A 120 -9.62 4.14 8.55
C GLN A 120 -8.58 4.14 7.44
N VAL A 121 -7.82 3.07 7.34
CA VAL A 121 -6.90 2.84 6.22
C VAL A 121 -7.36 1.65 5.43
N PHE A 122 -7.70 1.86 4.17
CA PHE A 122 -8.14 0.82 3.26
C PHE A 122 -6.96 0.30 2.44
N ILE A 123 -6.82 -1.02 2.39
CA ILE A 123 -5.82 -1.74 1.59
C ILE A 123 -6.56 -2.49 0.49
N PHE A 124 -6.15 -2.32 -0.76
CA PHE A 124 -6.73 -3.05 -1.88
C PHE A 124 -5.69 -3.92 -2.60
N GLY A 125 -6.08 -5.16 -2.88
CA GLY A 125 -5.38 -6.09 -3.76
C GLY A 125 -3.91 -6.31 -3.44
N GLY A 126 -3.07 -6.25 -4.47
CA GLY A 126 -1.65 -6.58 -4.41
C GLY A 126 -1.35 -8.01 -4.85
N ARG A 127 -0.07 -8.39 -4.74
CA ARG A 127 0.46 -9.69 -5.13
C ARG A 127 0.81 -10.50 -3.88
N HIS A 128 0.31 -11.72 -3.82
CA HIS A 128 0.71 -12.76 -2.88
C HIS A 128 0.98 -14.04 -3.67
N GLN A 129 2.21 -14.57 -3.63
CA GLN A 129 2.59 -15.76 -4.42
C GLN A 129 2.21 -15.64 -5.91
N GLY A 130 1.45 -16.60 -6.44
CA GLY A 130 0.97 -16.62 -7.82
C GLY A 130 -0.24 -15.72 -8.10
N LEU A 131 -0.81 -15.09 -7.07
CA LEU A 131 -2.11 -14.41 -7.14
C LEU A 131 -1.97 -12.88 -7.08
N ARG A 132 -2.81 -12.20 -7.85
CA ARG A 132 -3.12 -10.78 -7.74
C ARG A 132 -4.54 -10.65 -7.22
N MET A 133 -4.69 -10.07 -6.05
CA MET A 133 -5.92 -10.11 -5.26
C MET A 133 -6.81 -8.91 -5.58
N ASN A 134 -8.11 -9.04 -5.29
CA ASN A 134 -9.14 -7.99 -5.34
C ASN A 134 -9.85 -7.80 -3.99
N ASP A 135 -9.24 -8.30 -2.91
CA ASP A 135 -9.75 -8.12 -1.55
C ASP A 135 -9.56 -6.67 -1.08
N ILE A 136 -10.46 -6.25 -0.19
CA ILE A 136 -10.32 -4.99 0.55
C ILE A 136 -10.22 -5.34 2.03
N TYR A 137 -9.26 -4.73 2.68
CA TYR A 137 -9.18 -4.71 4.14
C TYR A 137 -9.19 -3.27 4.62
N SER A 138 -9.68 -3.05 5.84
CA SER A 138 -9.47 -1.80 6.56
C SER A 138 -8.77 -2.04 7.89
N ILE A 139 -7.98 -1.07 8.34
CA ILE A 139 -7.53 -0.99 9.73
C ILE A 139 -8.06 0.29 10.36
N ASP A 140 -8.74 0.12 11.50
CA ASP A 140 -9.14 1.24 12.35
C ASP A 140 -7.91 1.71 13.14
N MET A 141 -7.45 2.94 12.88
CA MET A 141 -6.25 3.50 13.48
C MET A 141 -6.45 3.98 14.93
N ARG A 142 -7.69 4.05 15.42
CA ARG A 142 -8.00 4.36 16.82
C ARG A 142 -7.96 3.09 17.67
N GLN A 143 -8.46 1.99 17.10
CA GLN A 143 -8.52 0.70 17.79
C GLN A 143 -7.33 -0.21 17.48
N MET A 144 -6.56 0.10 16.43
CA MET A 144 -5.53 -0.79 15.87
C MET A 144 -6.08 -2.19 15.58
N SER A 145 -7.18 -2.25 14.83
CA SER A 145 -7.86 -3.52 14.52
C SER A 145 -8.15 -3.66 13.03
N TRP A 146 -7.78 -4.82 12.47
CA TRP A 146 -8.04 -5.18 11.08
C TRP A 146 -9.45 -5.71 10.88
N ASN A 147 -10.06 -5.32 9.77
CA ASN A 147 -11.35 -5.80 9.30
C ASN A 147 -11.25 -6.18 7.83
N GLU A 148 -11.81 -7.33 7.47
CA GLU A 148 -12.07 -7.66 6.07
C GLU A 148 -13.30 -6.87 5.60
N VAL A 149 -13.20 -6.23 4.44
CA VAL A 149 -14.26 -5.38 3.89
C VAL A 149 -14.87 -6.09 2.69
N MET A 150 -16.14 -6.43 2.82
CA MET A 150 -16.95 -6.89 1.70
C MET A 150 -17.52 -5.68 0.97
N ALA A 151 -17.03 -5.42 -0.25
CA ALA A 151 -17.60 -4.40 -1.13
C ALA A 151 -18.33 -5.05 -2.30
N TYR A 152 -19.49 -4.50 -2.65
CA TYR A 152 -20.37 -5.03 -3.69
C TYR A 152 -20.53 -4.02 -4.82
N ASP A 153 -20.95 -4.49 -5.99
CA ASP A 153 -21.37 -3.60 -7.08
C ASP A 153 -22.85 -3.20 -6.87
N THR A 154 -23.17 -1.93 -7.10
CA THR A 154 -24.54 -1.40 -7.01
C THR A 154 -25.48 -2.00 -8.06
N ASN A 155 -24.97 -2.47 -9.20
CA ASN A 155 -25.83 -2.85 -10.33
C ASN A 155 -25.60 -4.25 -10.91
N GLU A 156 -24.40 -4.87 -10.94
CA GLU A 156 -24.21 -6.14 -11.69
C GLU A 156 -23.13 -7.10 -11.17
N SER A 157 -22.83 -7.14 -9.87
CA SER A 157 -21.76 -8.02 -9.32
C SER A 157 -20.36 -7.79 -9.94
N ILE A 158 -20.11 -6.64 -10.57
CA ILE A 158 -18.82 -6.33 -11.20
C ILE A 158 -17.98 -5.49 -10.25
N VAL A 159 -17.14 -6.18 -9.47
CA VAL A 159 -16.08 -5.55 -8.67
C VAL A 159 -14.80 -5.41 -9.49
N PRO A 160 -13.88 -4.48 -9.14
CA PRO A 160 -12.61 -4.38 -9.82
C PRO A 160 -11.85 -5.71 -9.75
N ILE A 161 -11.32 -6.17 -10.89
CA ILE A 161 -10.56 -7.43 -10.95
C ILE A 161 -9.29 -7.38 -10.10
N GLY A 162 -8.79 -8.57 -9.75
CA GLY A 162 -7.57 -8.73 -8.96
C GLY A 162 -6.35 -8.15 -9.64
N ARG A 163 -5.59 -7.33 -8.89
CA ARG A 163 -4.52 -6.50 -9.46
C ARG A 163 -3.42 -6.13 -8.47
N SER A 164 -2.22 -5.93 -9.00
CA SER A 164 -1.09 -5.32 -8.29
C SER A 164 -0.62 -4.06 -9.03
N TRP A 165 0.25 -3.27 -8.40
CA TRP A 165 0.86 -2.07 -9.02
C TRP A 165 -0.17 -1.02 -9.50
N HIS A 166 -1.35 -1.00 -8.89
CA HIS A 166 -2.39 -0.01 -9.14
C HIS A 166 -2.22 1.18 -8.19
N SER A 167 -2.95 2.27 -8.44
CA SER A 167 -3.09 3.37 -7.48
C SER A 167 -4.44 3.32 -6.78
N PHE A 168 -4.47 3.62 -5.49
CA PHE A 168 -5.68 3.73 -4.68
C PHE A 168 -5.58 5.00 -3.84
N THR A 169 -6.40 6.00 -4.15
CA THR A 169 -6.16 7.39 -3.70
C THR A 169 -7.45 8.00 -3.16
N PRO A 170 -7.46 8.53 -1.93
CA PRO A 170 -8.61 9.27 -1.42
C PRO A 170 -8.95 10.46 -2.32
N LEU A 171 -10.22 10.58 -2.72
CA LEU A 171 -10.76 11.76 -3.42
C LEU A 171 -11.47 12.72 -2.46
N SER A 172 -12.09 12.16 -1.42
CA SER A 172 -12.84 12.90 -0.40
C SER A 172 -12.91 12.07 0.88
N ASP A 173 -13.62 12.56 1.88
CA ASP A 173 -13.89 11.81 3.12
C ASP A 173 -14.84 10.60 2.92
N GLN A 174 -15.34 10.37 1.70
CA GLN A 174 -16.29 9.31 1.38
C GLN A 174 -15.90 8.47 0.17
N GLN A 175 -14.89 8.88 -0.60
CA GLN A 175 -14.59 8.26 -1.89
C GLN A 175 -13.10 8.02 -2.08
N ILE A 176 -12.78 6.86 -2.66
CA ILE A 176 -11.41 6.47 -3.03
C ILE A 176 -11.41 6.08 -4.51
N VAL A 177 -10.50 6.65 -5.30
CA VAL A 177 -10.31 6.25 -6.69
C VAL A 177 -9.29 5.13 -6.82
N LEU A 178 -9.64 4.10 -7.58
CA LEU A 178 -8.77 3.03 -8.04
C LEU A 178 -8.47 3.22 -9.52
N TYR A 179 -7.20 3.14 -9.91
CA TYR A 179 -6.82 3.23 -11.31
C TYR A 179 -5.69 2.28 -11.70
N GLY A 180 -5.88 1.64 -12.87
CA GLY A 180 -4.87 0.85 -13.55
C GLY A 180 -4.40 -0.35 -12.75
N GLY A 181 -3.11 -0.66 -12.89
CA GLY A 181 -2.46 -1.83 -12.33
C GLY A 181 -2.20 -2.94 -13.36
N PHE A 182 -1.97 -4.13 -12.84
CA PHE A 182 -1.62 -5.30 -13.63
C PHE A 182 -2.43 -6.50 -13.14
N SER A 183 -3.12 -7.19 -14.04
CA SER A 183 -4.09 -8.24 -13.70
C SER A 183 -3.46 -9.62 -13.48
N GLN A 184 -4.26 -10.57 -12.98
CA GLN A 184 -3.87 -11.98 -12.85
C GLN A 184 -3.33 -12.56 -14.17
N ASP A 185 -3.97 -12.25 -15.29
CA ASP A 185 -3.58 -12.72 -16.64
C ASP A 185 -2.44 -11.91 -17.27
N ASN A 186 -1.69 -11.14 -16.47
CA ASN A 186 -0.58 -10.31 -16.90
C ASN A 186 -0.98 -9.24 -17.94
N ARG A 187 -2.15 -8.63 -17.79
CA ARG A 187 -2.61 -7.52 -18.63
C ARG A 187 -2.43 -6.18 -17.92
N PRO A 188 -1.78 -5.18 -18.54
CA PRO A 188 -1.83 -3.79 -18.07
C PRO A 188 -3.26 -3.27 -18.06
N LEU A 189 -3.62 -2.55 -17.01
CA LEU A 189 -4.97 -2.06 -16.78
C LEU A 189 -5.05 -0.54 -16.96
N SER A 190 -6.20 -0.09 -17.42
CA SER A 190 -6.54 1.32 -17.69
C SER A 190 -7.92 1.70 -17.16
N ASP A 191 -8.61 0.77 -16.48
CA ASP A 191 -9.92 0.97 -15.89
C ASP A 191 -9.83 1.86 -14.64
N CYS A 192 -10.92 2.55 -14.36
CA CYS A 192 -11.04 3.50 -13.27
C CYS A 192 -12.31 3.19 -12.47
N TRP A 193 -12.18 3.19 -11.15
CA TRP A 193 -13.30 2.89 -10.25
C TRP A 193 -13.29 3.86 -9.08
N ILE A 194 -14.47 4.15 -8.54
CA ILE A 194 -14.64 4.84 -7.27
C ILE A 194 -15.22 3.84 -6.27
N LEU A 195 -14.57 3.70 -5.11
CA LEU A 195 -15.14 3.07 -3.94
C LEU A 195 -15.87 4.13 -3.12
N ASP A 196 -17.18 3.99 -2.97
CA ASP A 196 -17.97 4.73 -1.99
C ASP A 196 -17.84 4.05 -0.62
N ILE A 197 -17.26 4.74 0.35
CA ILE A 197 -16.90 4.18 1.66
C ILE A 197 -18.13 4.03 2.56
N GLN A 198 -19.16 4.85 2.37
CA GLN A 198 -20.37 4.80 3.20
C GLN A 198 -21.20 3.56 2.87
N SER A 199 -21.40 3.31 1.58
CA SER A 199 -22.16 2.15 1.09
C SER A 199 -21.29 0.91 0.87
N MET A 200 -19.96 1.06 0.87
CA MET A 200 -19.00 0.02 0.47
C MET A 200 -19.31 -0.53 -0.92
N THR A 201 -19.53 0.37 -1.88
CA THR A 201 -19.85 0.00 -3.26
C THR A 201 -18.88 0.55 -4.28
N TRP A 202 -18.67 -0.23 -5.34
CA TRP A 202 -17.83 0.18 -6.47
C TRP A 202 -18.66 0.82 -7.59
N ILE A 203 -18.12 1.89 -8.17
CA ILE A 203 -18.68 2.59 -9.32
C ILE A 203 -17.62 2.61 -10.42
N SER A 204 -17.92 1.99 -11.57
CA SER A 204 -17.05 2.05 -12.75
C SER A 204 -17.11 3.43 -13.40
N ILE A 205 -15.95 3.99 -13.71
CA ILE A 205 -15.82 5.30 -14.34
C ILE A 205 -15.34 5.14 -15.79
N ASN A 206 -16.17 5.57 -16.73
CA ASN A 206 -15.80 5.62 -18.13
C ASN A 206 -14.89 6.82 -18.40
N LEU A 207 -13.61 6.56 -18.65
CA LEU A 207 -12.62 7.59 -18.96
C LEU A 207 -12.62 7.91 -20.46
N PRO A 208 -12.35 9.17 -20.85
CA PRO A 208 -12.28 9.56 -22.27
C PRO A 208 -11.01 9.06 -22.98
N PHE A 209 -10.20 8.22 -22.32
CA PHE A 209 -8.97 7.66 -22.86
C PHE A 209 -8.74 6.24 -22.35
N ASN A 210 -8.03 5.47 -23.15
CA ASN A 210 -7.51 4.16 -22.77
C ASN A 210 -5.97 4.23 -22.72
N LYS A 211 -5.42 4.45 -21.53
CA LYS A 211 -3.96 4.57 -21.31
C LYS A 211 -3.56 3.67 -20.15
N PRO A 212 -3.22 2.40 -20.38
CA PRO A 212 -2.88 1.52 -19.28
C PRO A 212 -1.64 2.00 -18.52
N ARG A 213 -1.69 1.88 -17.20
CA ARG A 213 -0.60 2.26 -16.29
C ARG A 213 -0.49 1.22 -15.19
N LEU A 214 0.74 0.89 -14.83
CA LEU A 214 1.06 0.08 -13.67
C LEU A 214 2.36 0.62 -13.09
N TRP A 215 2.48 0.52 -11.77
CA TRP A 215 3.61 1.04 -11.00
C TRP A 215 3.77 2.56 -11.14
N HIS A 216 2.68 3.23 -11.49
CA HIS A 216 2.55 4.68 -11.52
C HIS A 216 2.24 5.21 -10.12
N SER A 217 2.29 6.54 -9.98
CA SER A 217 1.82 7.24 -8.78
C SER A 217 0.55 8.03 -9.08
N ALA A 218 -0.27 8.24 -8.06
CA ALA A 218 -1.45 9.10 -8.13
C ALA A 218 -1.57 9.91 -6.84
N ILE A 219 -1.97 11.17 -6.97
CA ILE A 219 -2.19 12.08 -5.85
C ILE A 219 -3.41 12.94 -6.18
N ALA A 220 -4.28 13.14 -5.19
CA ALA A 220 -5.42 14.03 -5.35
C ALA A 220 -4.96 15.49 -5.37
N SER A 221 -5.49 16.28 -6.30
CA SER A 221 -5.29 17.73 -6.31
C SER A 221 -6.24 18.39 -5.30
N PRO A 222 -5.75 19.30 -4.43
CA PRO A 222 -6.62 20.06 -3.51
C PRO A 222 -7.50 21.06 -4.25
N PHE A 223 -7.16 21.38 -5.50
CA PHE A 223 -8.02 22.13 -6.39
C PHE A 223 -8.91 21.11 -7.10
N GLY A 224 -10.16 20.96 -6.64
CA GLY A 224 -11.19 20.29 -7.42
C GLY A 224 -11.15 20.84 -8.85
N GLU A 225 -11.16 19.95 -9.84
CA GLU A 225 -10.82 20.22 -11.24
C GLU A 225 -11.64 21.36 -11.88
N LYS A 226 -11.33 22.62 -11.58
CA LYS A 226 -11.65 23.75 -12.45
C LYS A 226 -10.54 24.03 -13.46
N TYR A 227 -9.33 23.48 -13.25
CA TYR A 227 -8.24 23.56 -14.20
C TYR A 227 -7.38 22.28 -14.17
N GLN A 228 -7.48 21.51 -15.26
CA GLN A 228 -6.56 20.47 -15.72
C GLN A 228 -6.45 19.15 -14.93
N ARG A 229 -7.11 18.12 -15.49
CA ARG A 229 -6.72 16.70 -15.60
C ARG A 229 -5.90 16.13 -14.43
N CYS A 230 -6.48 15.19 -13.68
CA CYS A 230 -5.75 14.11 -13.01
C CYS A 230 -4.64 13.58 -13.93
N ARG A 231 -3.38 13.93 -13.62
CA ARG A 231 -2.21 13.41 -14.33
C ARG A 231 -1.73 12.16 -13.60
N PHE A 232 -1.98 11.01 -14.20
CA PHE A 232 -1.21 9.80 -13.92
C PHE A 232 0.17 9.98 -14.57
N SER A 233 1.17 10.35 -13.77
CA SER A 233 2.58 10.40 -14.21
C SER A 233 3.25 9.05 -14.01
#